data_AF-A0A4R8B723-F1
#
_entry.id   AF-A0A4R8B723-F1
#
_cell.length_a   1.000
_cell.length_b   1.000
_cell.length_c   1.000
_cell.angle_alpha   90.00
_cell.angle_beta   90.00
_cell.angle_gamma   90.00
#
_symmetry.space_group_name_H-M   'P 1'
#
loop_
_entity.id
_entity.type
_entity.pdbx_description
1 polymer ?
#
loop_
_entity_poly.entity_id
_entity_poly.type
_entity_poly.pdbx_seq_one_letter_code
_entity_poly.pdbx_strand_id
1 'polypeptide(L)'
;MAWIKKTDVAMFKGANWNTLIKKVPNCTPEMAKRIAIKNPKITFFFFCREYMVLETLGDKGIFNPGDAVFFSGEPWYGSAPQCDSYEKTGMSVAYVSLDKIQTTGCYTMADGDAAVDVVCIFAANINKKPLPAGMIELAPNTQVPDGYPYAVGSSDYSALTVEAVQKLQKKGITVLLTFLNNHDGTGWSEFPDATTATNFAQQLKEVVDRLGLDGIDIDDEYSDNPNPNPSSLVTVTTIMKQLMPDIIISKALFDDYQYFTPKYNNQTLADNLTYGWEMSYGGAPKYRLPDYTTLGMATDTLVCGFWSGQPSPSPADDVSWLKTNGYEGVMVYAFQEQSNIDLLGSLVNDWNGNGNWNKTPNCP
;
A
#
# COMPACT_ATOMS: atom_id res chain seq x y z
N MET A 1 -11.98 4.02 -1.36
CA MET A 1 -12.57 3.07 -2.33
C MET A 1 -12.62 1.63 -1.82
N ALA A 2 -11.84 1.26 -0.80
CA ALA A 2 -11.63 -0.14 -0.47
C ALA A 2 -12.78 -0.84 0.26
N TRP A 3 -13.73 -0.12 0.87
CA TRP A 3 -14.63 -0.70 1.86
C TRP A 3 -16.10 -0.45 1.55
N ILE A 4 -16.90 -1.51 1.57
CA ILE A 4 -18.36 -1.40 1.65
C ILE A 4 -18.76 -1.55 3.11
N LYS A 5 -19.35 -0.49 3.66
CA LYS A 5 -19.97 -0.52 4.99
C LYS A 5 -21.34 -1.19 4.93
N LYS A 6 -21.58 -2.14 5.83
CA LYS A 6 -22.89 -2.74 6.10
C LYS A 6 -23.28 -2.45 7.52
N THR A 7 -24.42 -1.78 7.69
CA THR A 7 -24.87 -1.30 8.99
C THR A 7 -25.53 -2.40 9.80
N ASP A 8 -25.34 -2.35 11.13
CA ASP A 8 -26.04 -3.20 12.11
C ASP A 8 -25.84 -4.71 11.89
N VAL A 9 -24.65 -5.08 11.42
CA VAL A 9 -24.25 -6.46 11.17
C VAL A 9 -22.83 -6.75 11.63
N ALA A 10 -22.60 -8.00 12.03
CA ALA A 10 -21.29 -8.56 12.38
C ALA A 10 -21.21 -10.03 11.92
N MET A 11 -20.00 -10.60 11.95
CA MET A 11 -19.82 -12.05 11.85
C MET A 11 -20.58 -12.71 13.01
N PHE A 12 -21.50 -13.63 12.72
CA PHE A 12 -22.53 -13.99 13.71
C PHE A 12 -22.74 -15.49 13.91
N LYS A 13 -22.93 -15.89 15.18
CA LYS A 13 -23.30 -17.25 15.64
C LYS A 13 -22.55 -18.37 14.90
N GLY A 14 -23.26 -19.11 14.03
CA GLY A 14 -22.78 -20.30 13.33
C GLY A 14 -21.78 -20.04 12.19
N ALA A 15 -21.31 -18.80 12.07
CA ALA A 15 -20.24 -18.44 11.15
C ALA A 15 -18.95 -19.24 11.38
N ASN A 16 -18.10 -19.35 10.36
CA ASN A 16 -16.81 -20.02 10.48
C ASN A 16 -15.77 -19.13 11.18
N TRP A 17 -15.69 -19.22 12.50
CA TRP A 17 -14.73 -18.45 13.32
C TRP A 17 -13.26 -18.86 13.15
N ASN A 18 -12.96 -19.93 12.40
CA ASN A 18 -11.57 -20.28 12.06
C ASN A 18 -10.93 -19.28 11.09
N THR A 19 -11.73 -18.40 10.48
CA THR A 19 -11.26 -17.29 9.64
C THR A 19 -10.84 -16.06 10.44
N LEU A 20 -11.04 -16.06 11.76
CA LEU A 20 -10.63 -14.96 12.64
C LEU A 20 -9.10 -14.79 12.59
N ILE A 21 -8.66 -13.61 12.17
CA ILE A 21 -7.24 -13.25 12.13
C ILE A 21 -6.82 -12.65 13.46
N LYS A 22 -7.52 -11.59 13.90
CA LYS A 22 -7.21 -10.90 15.16
C LYS A 22 -8.35 -9.99 15.61
N LYS A 23 -8.31 -9.62 16.89
CA LYS A 23 -9.11 -8.53 17.49
C LYS A 23 -8.17 -7.41 17.93
N VAL A 24 -8.51 -6.16 17.63
CA VAL A 24 -7.76 -4.97 18.02
C VAL A 24 -8.67 -4.02 18.80
N PRO A 25 -8.39 -3.74 20.09
CA PRO A 25 -9.16 -2.80 20.89
C PRO A 25 -8.79 -1.33 20.60
N ASN A 26 -9.60 -0.39 21.09
CA ASN A 26 -9.35 1.06 21.01
C ASN A 26 -9.10 1.56 19.58
N CYS A 27 -9.82 1.00 18.62
CA CYS A 27 -9.70 1.33 17.21
C CYS A 27 -10.72 2.40 16.81
N THR A 28 -10.46 3.08 15.70
CA THR A 28 -11.50 3.76 14.90
C THR A 28 -11.71 2.97 13.61
N PRO A 29 -12.84 3.16 12.89
CA PRO A 29 -13.01 2.55 11.57
C PRO A 29 -11.86 2.85 10.60
N GLU A 30 -11.33 4.08 10.62
CA GLU A 30 -10.21 4.52 9.78
C GLU A 30 -8.90 3.78 10.12
N MET A 31 -8.62 3.61 11.41
CA MET A 31 -7.50 2.80 11.86
C MET A 31 -7.67 1.33 11.46
N ALA A 32 -8.89 0.78 11.58
CA ALA A 32 -9.18 -0.60 11.23
C ALA A 32 -8.97 -0.86 9.73
N LYS A 33 -9.44 0.04 8.86
CA LYS A 33 -9.21 -0.01 7.41
C LYS A 33 -7.73 -0.07 7.07
N ARG A 34 -6.90 0.77 7.70
CA ARG A 34 -5.43 0.76 7.50
C ARG A 34 -4.78 -0.53 8.02
N ILE A 35 -5.21 -1.04 9.17
CA ILE A 35 -4.74 -2.34 9.69
C ILE A 35 -5.06 -3.46 8.72
N ALA A 36 -6.24 -3.43 8.10
CA ALA A 36 -6.65 -4.41 7.11
C ALA A 36 -5.85 -4.29 5.81
N ILE A 37 -5.59 -3.07 5.31
CA ILE A 37 -4.71 -2.85 4.13
C ILE A 37 -3.30 -3.39 4.39
N LYS A 38 -2.76 -3.33 5.61
CA LYS A 38 -1.43 -3.89 5.92
C LYS A 38 -1.33 -5.40 5.80
N ASN A 39 -2.45 -6.12 5.81
CA ASN A 39 -2.48 -7.58 5.72
C ASN A 39 -3.51 -8.01 4.67
N PRO A 40 -3.08 -8.36 3.44
CA PRO A 40 -4.00 -8.68 2.34
C PRO A 40 -4.95 -9.86 2.66
N LYS A 41 -4.59 -10.73 3.61
CA LYS A 41 -5.47 -11.82 4.07
C LYS A 41 -6.72 -11.33 4.79
N ILE A 42 -6.75 -10.08 5.26
CA ILE A 42 -7.93 -9.47 5.87
C ILE A 42 -8.85 -8.98 4.75
N THR A 43 -9.96 -9.69 4.56
CA THR A 43 -10.96 -9.40 3.53
C THR A 43 -12.17 -8.68 4.10
N PHE A 44 -12.43 -8.79 5.41
CA PHE A 44 -13.45 -8.00 6.09
C PHE A 44 -13.18 -7.86 7.58
N PHE A 45 -13.85 -6.90 8.20
CA PHE A 45 -13.89 -6.76 9.65
C PHE A 45 -15.24 -6.24 10.11
N PHE A 46 -15.54 -6.40 11.40
CA PHE A 46 -16.60 -5.62 12.04
C PHE A 46 -16.03 -4.73 13.14
N PHE A 47 -16.67 -3.59 13.34
CA PHE A 47 -16.34 -2.58 14.34
C PHE A 47 -17.49 -2.46 15.33
N CYS A 48 -17.19 -2.54 16.62
CA CYS A 48 -18.16 -2.44 17.69
C CYS A 48 -18.32 -0.99 18.13
N ARG A 49 -19.49 -0.39 17.85
CA ARG A 49 -19.88 0.92 18.39
C ARG A 49 -20.33 0.80 19.84
N GLU A 50 -20.97 -0.32 20.16
CA GLU A 50 -21.50 -0.64 21.48
C GLU A 50 -21.02 -2.03 21.93
N TYR A 51 -21.25 -2.34 23.20
CA TYR A 51 -20.92 -3.63 23.79
C TYR A 51 -21.79 -4.74 23.17
N MET A 52 -21.16 -5.83 22.73
CA MET A 52 -21.83 -6.99 22.13
C MET A 52 -21.32 -8.29 22.74
N VAL A 53 -22.24 -9.22 22.99
CA VAL A 53 -21.91 -10.59 23.43
C VAL A 53 -22.51 -11.59 22.46
N LEU A 54 -21.65 -12.48 21.95
CA LEU A 54 -22.05 -13.68 21.22
C LEU A 54 -21.87 -14.89 22.14
N GLU A 55 -22.90 -15.22 22.91
CA GLU A 55 -22.86 -16.24 23.97
C GLU A 55 -22.34 -17.60 23.48
N THR A 56 -22.59 -17.95 22.22
CA THR A 56 -22.14 -19.20 21.59
C THR A 56 -20.62 -19.35 21.51
N LEU A 57 -19.86 -18.27 21.74
CA LEU A 57 -18.39 -18.25 21.67
C LEU A 57 -17.73 -18.13 23.06
N GLY A 58 -18.52 -18.13 24.14
CA GLY A 58 -18.03 -17.88 25.50
C GLY A 58 -17.27 -16.55 25.60
N ASP A 59 -16.15 -16.53 26.33
CA ASP A 59 -15.33 -15.33 26.54
C ASP A 59 -14.79 -14.71 25.25
N LYS A 60 -14.62 -15.53 24.19
CA LYS A 60 -14.19 -15.05 22.87
C LYS A 60 -15.29 -14.27 22.13
N GLY A 61 -16.52 -14.37 22.60
CA GLY A 61 -17.68 -13.65 22.09
C GLY A 61 -17.93 -12.29 22.74
N ILE A 62 -17.03 -11.82 23.62
CA ILE A 62 -17.17 -10.51 24.28
C ILE A 62 -16.45 -9.44 23.45
N PHE A 63 -17.21 -8.46 22.99
CA PHE A 63 -16.73 -7.35 22.19
C PHE A 63 -17.12 -6.01 22.83
N ASN A 64 -16.12 -5.15 23.05
CA ASN A 64 -16.29 -3.86 23.69
C ASN A 64 -16.42 -2.73 22.64
N PRO A 65 -17.02 -1.58 23.00
CA PRO A 65 -16.96 -0.39 22.16
C PRO A 65 -15.51 -0.07 21.76
N GLY A 66 -15.27 0.15 20.47
CA GLY A 66 -13.94 0.38 19.91
C GLY A 66 -13.16 -0.87 19.50
N ASP A 67 -13.69 -2.07 19.72
CA ASP A 67 -13.08 -3.30 19.17
C ASP A 67 -13.29 -3.37 17.64
N ALA A 68 -12.21 -3.66 16.91
CA ALA A 68 -12.24 -4.07 15.51
C ALA A 68 -11.82 -5.55 15.40
N VAL A 69 -12.59 -6.36 14.69
CA VAL A 69 -12.41 -7.82 14.60
C VAL A 69 -12.26 -8.23 13.14
N PHE A 70 -11.10 -8.78 12.78
CA PHE A 70 -10.65 -8.97 11.41
C PHE A 70 -10.69 -10.44 11.01
N PHE A 71 -11.10 -10.70 9.77
CA PHE A 71 -11.30 -12.05 9.23
C PHE A 71 -10.76 -12.17 7.81
N SER A 72 -10.50 -13.40 7.39
CA SER A 72 -10.27 -13.79 6.00
C SER A 72 -11.51 -14.41 5.35
N GLY A 73 -11.52 -14.51 4.02
CA GLY A 73 -12.59 -15.15 3.26
C GLY A 73 -13.87 -14.32 3.22
N GLU A 74 -15.03 -14.98 3.20
CA GLU A 74 -16.33 -14.33 3.07
C GLU A 74 -17.06 -14.20 4.41
N PRO A 75 -17.76 -13.07 4.63
CA PRO A 75 -18.53 -12.85 5.84
C PRO A 75 -19.82 -13.66 5.88
N TRP A 76 -20.16 -14.18 7.07
CA TRP A 76 -21.52 -14.64 7.39
C TRP A 76 -22.17 -13.63 8.34
N TYR A 77 -22.96 -12.72 7.78
CA TYR A 77 -23.59 -11.66 8.54
C TYR A 77 -24.80 -12.14 9.33
N GLY A 78 -24.91 -11.64 10.55
CA GLY A 78 -26.16 -11.65 11.32
C GLY A 78 -26.44 -10.27 11.89
N SER A 79 -27.68 -10.08 12.32
CA SER A 79 -28.12 -8.83 12.95
C SER A 79 -27.30 -8.56 14.22
N ALA A 80 -26.65 -7.41 14.24
CA ALA A 80 -25.87 -6.89 15.35
C ALA A 80 -25.98 -5.35 15.38
N PRO A 81 -27.07 -4.78 15.94
CA PRO A 81 -27.28 -3.33 16.02
C PRO A 81 -26.17 -2.54 16.74
N GLN A 82 -25.25 -3.23 17.39
CA GLN A 82 -24.09 -2.67 18.08
C GLN A 82 -22.87 -2.49 17.17
N CYS A 83 -22.88 -3.09 15.98
CA CYS A 83 -21.71 -3.22 15.11
C CYS A 83 -21.99 -2.79 13.67
N ASP A 84 -20.95 -2.33 12.98
CA ASP A 84 -20.93 -2.21 11.52
C ASP A 84 -19.88 -3.16 10.97
N SER A 85 -20.16 -3.78 9.83
CA SER A 85 -19.17 -4.56 9.09
C SER A 85 -18.64 -3.78 7.90
N TYR A 86 -17.39 -4.04 7.55
CA TYR A 86 -16.67 -3.42 6.45
C TYR A 86 -16.05 -4.55 5.62
N GLU A 87 -16.48 -4.66 4.37
CA GLU A 87 -16.03 -5.68 3.43
C GLU A 87 -15.09 -5.03 2.41
N LYS A 88 -13.91 -5.63 2.19
CA LYS A 88 -12.93 -5.15 1.23
C LYS A 88 -13.43 -5.44 -0.18
N THR A 89 -13.36 -4.46 -1.07
CA THR A 89 -13.84 -4.59 -2.45
C THR A 89 -12.79 -4.26 -3.51
N GLY A 90 -11.64 -3.76 -3.08
CA GLY A 90 -10.52 -3.36 -3.91
C GLY A 90 -9.73 -2.26 -3.20
N MET A 91 -8.93 -1.48 -3.93
CA MET A 91 -8.27 -0.28 -3.44
C MET A 91 -7.94 0.70 -4.56
N SER A 92 -7.85 1.97 -4.19
CA SER A 92 -7.26 3.03 -5.02
C SER A 92 -5.89 3.42 -4.48
N VAL A 93 -4.93 3.53 -5.38
CA VAL A 93 -3.57 3.94 -5.06
C VAL A 93 -3.22 5.21 -5.84
N ALA A 94 -2.62 6.20 -5.18
CA ALA A 94 -2.18 7.44 -5.80
C ALA A 94 -0.67 7.65 -5.59
N TYR A 95 0.08 7.71 -6.68
CA TYR A 95 1.46 8.21 -6.68
C TYR A 95 1.44 9.73 -6.82
N VAL A 96 2.05 10.44 -5.87
CA VAL A 96 1.93 11.90 -5.78
C VAL A 96 3.25 12.53 -5.34
N SER A 97 3.57 13.69 -5.89
CA SER A 97 4.71 14.49 -5.44
C SER A 97 4.54 14.97 -3.99
N LEU A 98 5.66 15.11 -3.27
CA LEU A 98 5.67 15.48 -1.85
C LEU A 98 4.87 16.77 -1.56
N ASP A 99 4.99 17.79 -2.41
CA ASP A 99 4.31 19.08 -2.23
C ASP A 99 2.78 18.99 -2.38
N LYS A 100 2.27 17.91 -2.98
CA LYS A 100 0.84 17.67 -3.22
C LYS A 100 0.24 16.54 -2.41
N ILE A 101 0.96 15.91 -1.48
CA ILE A 101 0.45 14.73 -0.74
C ILE A 101 -0.92 14.95 -0.11
N GLN A 102 -1.23 16.16 0.36
CA GLN A 102 -2.48 16.48 1.05
C GLN A 102 -3.71 16.47 0.12
N THR A 103 -3.51 16.60 -1.19
CA THR A 103 -4.59 16.56 -2.20
C THR A 103 -5.29 15.21 -2.25
N THR A 104 -4.57 14.12 -1.92
CA THR A 104 -5.12 12.76 -1.86
C THR A 104 -6.23 12.63 -0.81
N GLY A 105 -6.13 13.39 0.28
CA GLY A 105 -7.14 13.47 1.33
C GLY A 105 -8.36 14.34 0.99
N CYS A 106 -8.44 14.89 -0.23
CA CYS A 106 -9.52 15.79 -0.63
C CYS A 106 -10.73 15.10 -1.23
N TYR A 107 -10.62 13.82 -1.61
CA TYR A 107 -11.67 13.11 -2.34
C TYR A 107 -12.34 12.09 -1.44
N THR A 108 -13.67 12.05 -1.47
CA THR A 108 -14.48 11.14 -0.66
C THR A 108 -15.43 10.29 -1.49
N MET A 109 -15.71 9.09 -0.99
CA MET A 109 -16.80 8.22 -1.42
C MET A 109 -18.16 8.83 -1.06
N ALA A 110 -19.25 8.21 -1.51
CA ALA A 110 -20.62 8.70 -1.24
C ALA A 110 -20.99 8.70 0.25
N ASP A 111 -20.40 7.80 1.04
CA ASP A 111 -20.59 7.69 2.49
C ASP A 111 -19.68 8.62 3.32
N GLY A 112 -18.84 9.41 2.66
CA GLY A 112 -17.91 10.36 3.28
C GLY A 112 -16.53 9.78 3.60
N ASP A 113 -16.30 8.48 3.40
CA ASP A 113 -14.97 7.87 3.55
C ASP A 113 -13.98 8.40 2.52
N ALA A 114 -12.68 8.28 2.79
CA ALA A 114 -11.65 8.62 1.81
C ALA A 114 -11.83 7.82 0.51
N ALA A 115 -11.79 8.53 -0.62
CA ALA A 115 -11.84 7.90 -1.94
C ALA A 115 -10.51 7.22 -2.26
N VAL A 116 -9.38 7.83 -1.88
CA VAL A 116 -8.01 7.28 -2.01
C VAL A 116 -7.69 6.39 -0.80
N ASP A 117 -7.23 5.16 -1.03
CA ASP A 117 -6.94 4.19 0.05
C ASP A 117 -5.45 4.13 0.41
N VAL A 118 -4.57 4.24 -0.60
CA VAL A 118 -3.11 4.22 -0.44
C VAL A 118 -2.48 5.40 -1.19
N VAL A 119 -1.50 6.04 -0.57
CA VAL A 119 -0.70 7.11 -1.17
C VAL A 119 0.75 6.70 -1.16
N CYS A 120 1.40 6.79 -2.32
CA CYS A 120 2.83 6.62 -2.48
C CYS A 120 3.47 8.00 -2.71
N ILE A 121 4.25 8.48 -1.73
CA ILE A 121 4.96 9.76 -1.83
C ILE A 121 6.15 9.57 -2.78
N PHE A 122 6.10 10.20 -3.95
CA PHE A 122 7.02 9.97 -5.05
C PHE A 122 7.98 11.17 -5.27
N ALA A 123 9.30 11.00 -5.18
CA ALA A 123 10.01 9.88 -4.56
C ALA A 123 11.26 10.35 -3.80
N ALA A 124 11.59 9.61 -2.75
CA ALA A 124 12.93 9.61 -2.17
C ALA A 124 13.86 8.79 -3.07
N ASN A 125 15.16 8.79 -2.79
CA ASN A 125 16.16 8.18 -3.65
C ASN A 125 17.18 7.31 -2.90
N ILE A 126 17.82 6.43 -3.66
CA ILE A 126 19.02 5.68 -3.26
C ILE A 126 20.22 6.29 -3.97
N ASN A 127 21.24 6.69 -3.21
CA ASN A 127 22.48 7.24 -3.79
C ASN A 127 23.73 6.89 -3.00
N LYS A 128 24.90 6.97 -3.63
CA LYS A 128 26.21 7.00 -2.95
C LYS A 128 26.72 8.42 -2.76
N LYS A 129 27.64 8.58 -1.79
CA LYS A 129 28.42 9.82 -1.66
C LYS A 129 29.50 9.93 -2.77
N PRO A 130 29.81 11.14 -3.25
CA PRO A 130 29.19 12.42 -2.90
C PRO A 130 27.75 12.52 -3.42
N LEU A 131 26.83 13.01 -2.59
CA LEU A 131 25.42 13.13 -2.96
C LEU A 131 25.22 14.19 -4.05
N PRO A 132 24.23 14.02 -4.95
CA PRO A 132 23.81 15.08 -5.86
C PRO A 132 23.46 16.38 -5.13
N ALA A 133 23.66 17.52 -5.78
CA ALA A 133 23.39 18.82 -5.18
C ALA A 133 21.92 18.95 -4.75
N GLY A 134 21.69 19.38 -3.50
CA GLY A 134 20.35 19.56 -2.94
C GLY A 134 19.74 18.29 -2.32
N MET A 135 20.41 17.15 -2.38
CA MET A 135 20.00 15.93 -1.68
C MET A 135 20.44 15.94 -0.21
N ILE A 136 19.58 15.45 0.67
CA ILE A 136 19.82 15.28 2.11
C ILE A 136 19.64 13.81 2.51
N GLU A 137 20.35 13.38 3.56
CA GLU A 137 20.14 12.05 4.16
C GLU A 137 18.80 12.02 4.91
N LEU A 138 18.00 10.96 4.71
CA LEU A 138 16.69 10.80 5.36
C LEU A 138 16.76 10.01 6.67
N ALA A 139 17.86 9.29 6.91
CA ALA A 139 18.12 8.47 8.09
C ALA A 139 19.38 8.93 8.86
N PRO A 140 19.38 10.16 9.42
CA PRO A 140 20.59 10.76 9.99
C PRO A 140 21.12 10.06 11.26
N ASN A 141 20.34 9.20 11.91
CA ASN A 141 20.79 8.47 13.11
C ASN A 141 21.39 7.08 12.78
N THR A 142 21.24 6.62 11.54
CA THR A 142 21.82 5.37 11.07
C THR A 142 23.24 5.62 10.58
N GLN A 143 24.22 4.99 11.22
CA GLN A 143 25.60 5.07 10.74
C GLN A 143 25.74 4.29 9.42
N VAL A 144 26.09 5.00 8.35
CA VAL A 144 26.29 4.41 7.03
C VAL A 144 27.80 4.30 6.76
N PRO A 145 28.35 3.07 6.58
CA PRO A 145 29.75 2.87 6.23
C PRO A 145 30.15 3.55 4.92
N ASP A 146 31.44 3.86 4.78
CA ASP A 146 31.97 4.45 3.55
C ASP A 146 31.68 3.55 2.33
N GLY A 147 31.17 4.16 1.26
CA GLY A 147 30.83 3.47 0.03
C GLY A 147 29.48 2.74 0.04
N TYR A 148 28.73 2.76 1.15
CA TYR A 148 27.38 2.20 1.21
C TYR A 148 26.36 3.19 0.62
N PRO A 149 25.22 2.69 0.10
CA PRO A 149 24.14 3.55 -0.36
C PRO A 149 23.42 4.23 0.82
N TYR A 150 22.94 5.43 0.56
CA TYR A 150 22.18 6.27 1.46
C TYR A 150 20.73 6.36 1.00
N ALA A 151 19.80 6.32 1.96
CA ALA A 151 18.43 6.77 1.78
C ALA A 151 18.43 8.30 1.80
N VAL A 152 18.15 8.92 0.64
CA VAL A 152 18.22 10.37 0.46
C VAL A 152 16.92 10.92 -0.13
N GLY A 153 16.76 12.23 -0.10
CA GLY A 153 15.69 12.94 -0.79
C GLY A 153 16.09 14.37 -1.05
N SER A 154 15.35 15.08 -1.90
CA SER A 154 15.56 16.51 -2.08
C SER A 154 15.41 17.25 -0.75
N SER A 155 15.94 18.47 -0.65
CA SER A 155 15.79 19.30 0.55
C SER A 155 14.33 19.51 0.98
N ASP A 156 13.36 19.35 0.07
CA ASP A 156 11.93 19.47 0.37
C ASP A 156 11.43 18.36 1.31
N TYR A 157 12.12 17.21 1.35
CA TYR A 157 11.81 16.13 2.30
C TYR A 157 11.98 16.54 3.77
N SER A 158 12.67 17.65 4.05
CA SER A 158 12.69 18.26 5.39
C SER A 158 11.31 18.74 5.86
N ALA A 159 10.38 19.01 4.93
CA ALA A 159 9.00 19.40 5.22
C ALA A 159 8.06 18.21 5.46
N LEU A 160 8.50 16.97 5.17
CA LEU A 160 7.70 15.78 5.43
C LEU A 160 7.78 15.45 6.94
N THR A 161 6.67 15.63 7.65
CA THR A 161 6.59 15.37 9.10
C THR A 161 5.57 14.28 9.43
N VAL A 162 5.66 13.73 10.65
CA VAL A 162 4.69 12.76 11.17
C VAL A 162 3.27 13.34 11.22
N GLU A 163 3.10 14.64 11.48
CA GLU A 163 1.79 15.30 11.48
C GLU A 163 1.18 15.34 10.07
N ALA A 164 1.99 15.58 9.04
CA ALA A 164 1.53 15.58 7.65
C ALA A 164 1.04 14.19 7.22
N VAL A 165 1.76 13.14 7.62
CA VAL A 165 1.39 11.73 7.43
C VAL A 165 0.12 11.40 8.22
N GLN A 166 0.08 11.73 9.52
CA GLN A 166 -1.06 11.44 10.39
C GLN A 166 -2.35 12.13 9.95
N LYS A 167 -2.27 13.30 9.30
CA LYS A 167 -3.44 13.99 8.76
C LYS A 167 -4.17 13.16 7.71
N LEU A 168 -3.45 12.43 6.86
CA LEU A 168 -4.02 11.50 5.89
C LEU A 168 -4.50 10.21 6.58
N GLN A 169 -3.67 9.67 7.48
CA GLN A 169 -3.98 8.44 8.22
C GLN A 169 -5.24 8.53 9.09
N LYS A 170 -5.53 9.71 9.65
CA LYS A 170 -6.79 9.97 10.39
C LYS A 170 -8.04 9.90 9.51
N LYS A 171 -7.89 9.97 8.18
CA LYS A 171 -8.96 9.74 7.19
C LYS A 171 -9.02 8.28 6.71
N GLY A 172 -8.18 7.40 7.25
CA GLY A 172 -8.10 5.99 6.85
C GLY A 172 -7.16 5.73 5.68
N ILE A 173 -6.40 6.73 5.24
CA ILE A 173 -5.47 6.63 4.11
C ILE A 173 -4.16 6.01 4.60
N THR A 174 -3.72 4.97 3.90
CA THR A 174 -2.39 4.35 4.09
C THR A 174 -1.33 5.19 3.40
N VAL A 175 -0.23 5.51 4.08
CA VAL A 175 0.83 6.38 3.52
C VAL A 175 2.15 5.64 3.42
N LEU A 176 2.66 5.49 2.19
CA LEU A 176 3.93 4.86 1.85
C LEU A 176 4.91 5.92 1.33
N LEU A 177 6.20 5.67 1.52
CA LEU A 177 7.26 6.44 0.86
C LEU A 177 7.91 5.60 -0.23
N THR A 178 7.87 6.10 -1.46
CA THR A 178 8.59 5.48 -2.58
C THR A 178 10.06 5.86 -2.53
N PHE A 179 10.93 4.87 -2.71
CA PHE A 179 12.35 5.09 -3.00
C PHE A 179 12.63 4.62 -4.43
N LEU A 180 13.15 5.55 -5.23
CA LEU A 180 13.56 5.37 -6.61
C LEU A 180 15.10 5.34 -6.70
N ASN A 181 15.69 4.56 -7.61
CA ASN A 181 17.12 4.72 -7.86
C ASN A 181 17.40 6.10 -8.51
N ASN A 182 18.66 6.53 -8.59
CA ASN A 182 18.95 7.91 -9.02
C ASN A 182 20.28 8.08 -9.76
N HIS A 183 20.34 7.49 -10.96
CA HIS A 183 21.37 7.71 -11.99
C HIS A 183 22.81 7.60 -11.45
N ASP A 184 23.00 6.70 -10.50
CA ASP A 184 24.31 6.23 -10.07
C ASP A 184 24.32 4.70 -10.06
N GLY A 185 25.47 4.10 -9.74
CA GLY A 185 25.63 2.65 -9.71
C GLY A 185 25.03 1.95 -8.49
N THR A 186 24.06 2.56 -7.79
CA THR A 186 23.30 1.95 -6.70
C THR A 186 21.81 1.93 -6.96
N GLY A 187 21.15 1.10 -6.18
CA GLY A 187 19.71 0.92 -6.26
C GLY A 187 19.27 -0.39 -5.62
N TRP A 188 17.99 -0.68 -5.79
CA TRP A 188 17.34 -1.85 -5.22
C TRP A 188 17.86 -3.18 -5.77
N SER A 189 18.26 -3.22 -7.04
CA SER A 189 18.85 -4.41 -7.66
C SER A 189 20.38 -4.47 -7.56
N GLU A 190 21.03 -3.57 -6.80
CA GLU A 190 22.48 -3.37 -6.82
C GLU A 190 23.20 -3.65 -5.49
N PHE A 191 22.52 -4.08 -4.42
CA PHE A 191 23.19 -4.40 -3.17
C PHE A 191 24.17 -5.58 -3.37
N PRO A 192 25.46 -5.40 -3.02
CA PRO A 192 26.48 -6.43 -3.28
C PRO A 192 26.39 -7.61 -2.33
N ASP A 193 25.88 -7.39 -1.12
CA ASP A 193 25.77 -8.40 -0.06
C ASP A 193 24.66 -8.05 0.95
N ALA A 194 24.35 -9.04 1.80
CA ALA A 194 23.33 -8.92 2.83
C ALA A 194 23.69 -7.86 3.90
N THR A 195 24.98 -7.58 4.14
CA THR A 195 25.41 -6.57 5.13
C THR A 195 25.05 -5.17 4.64
N THR A 196 25.32 -4.88 3.38
CA THR A 196 24.97 -3.61 2.72
C THR A 196 23.45 -3.46 2.66
N ALA A 197 22.72 -4.51 2.26
CA ALA A 197 21.27 -4.53 2.28
C ALA A 197 20.69 -4.33 3.69
N THR A 198 21.32 -4.91 4.72
CA THR A 198 20.93 -4.71 6.13
C THR A 198 21.08 -3.27 6.56
N ASN A 199 22.20 -2.62 6.25
CA ASN A 199 22.41 -1.22 6.60
C ASN A 199 21.37 -0.32 5.92
N PHE A 200 21.07 -0.54 4.64
CA PHE A 200 20.04 0.23 3.95
C PHE A 200 18.64 -0.04 4.54
N ALA A 201 18.30 -1.29 4.86
CA ALA A 201 17.04 -1.61 5.52
C ALA A 201 16.91 -0.97 6.92
N GLN A 202 18.01 -0.78 7.65
CA GLN A 202 18.03 -0.02 8.90
C GLN A 202 17.76 1.47 8.67
N GLN A 203 18.30 2.07 7.60
CA GLN A 203 17.98 3.44 7.21
C GLN A 203 16.48 3.59 6.91
N LEU A 204 15.91 2.67 6.11
CA LEU A 204 14.46 2.66 5.82
C LEU A 204 13.62 2.54 7.10
N LYS A 205 14.06 1.70 8.05
CA LYS A 205 13.39 1.57 9.34
C LYS A 205 13.38 2.87 10.12
N GLU A 206 14.50 3.57 10.19
CA GLU A 206 14.54 4.89 10.83
C GLU A 206 13.57 5.86 10.17
N VAL A 207 13.51 5.89 8.84
CA VAL A 207 12.58 6.75 8.09
C VAL A 207 11.12 6.42 8.43
N VAL A 208 10.75 5.14 8.40
CA VAL A 208 9.41 4.67 8.75
C VAL A 208 9.04 5.05 10.19
N ASP A 209 9.91 4.77 11.15
CA ASP A 209 9.66 5.05 12.57
C ASP A 209 9.55 6.55 12.84
N ARG A 210 10.43 7.37 12.25
CA ARG A 210 10.47 8.82 12.45
C ARG A 210 9.25 9.53 11.86
N LEU A 211 8.78 9.08 10.70
CA LEU A 211 7.67 9.69 9.97
C LEU A 211 6.32 9.04 10.27
N GLY A 212 6.29 7.90 10.96
CA GLY A 212 5.08 7.14 11.24
C GLY A 212 4.42 6.58 9.97
N LEU A 213 5.22 6.18 8.98
CA LEU A 213 4.73 5.65 7.70
C LEU A 213 4.08 4.27 7.86
N ASP A 214 3.22 3.92 6.91
CA ASP A 214 2.60 2.60 6.85
C ASP A 214 3.47 1.56 6.13
N GLY A 215 4.47 2.03 5.38
CA GLY A 215 5.42 1.16 4.68
C GLY A 215 6.29 1.88 3.66
N ILE A 216 7.00 1.07 2.90
CA ILE A 216 7.92 1.46 1.84
C ILE A 216 7.40 0.95 0.52
N ASP A 217 7.51 1.80 -0.49
CA ASP A 217 7.27 1.46 -1.88
C ASP A 217 8.60 1.44 -2.65
N ILE A 218 8.80 0.39 -3.44
CA ILE A 218 10.02 0.13 -4.20
C ILE A 218 9.79 0.53 -5.65
N ASP A 219 10.60 1.45 -6.13
CA ASP A 219 10.69 1.73 -7.56
C ASP A 219 12.13 1.51 -8.05
N ASP A 220 12.32 0.46 -8.84
CA ASP A 220 13.63 -0.04 -9.26
C ASP A 220 13.99 0.43 -10.69
N GLU A 221 13.65 1.67 -11.01
CA GLU A 221 14.04 2.34 -12.24
C GLU A 221 15.26 3.25 -12.03
N TYR A 222 15.98 3.56 -13.11
CA TYR A 222 17.03 4.60 -13.18
C TYR A 222 18.31 4.33 -12.36
N SER A 223 18.72 3.07 -12.19
CA SER A 223 20.11 2.78 -11.83
C SER A 223 20.99 2.80 -13.08
N ASP A 224 22.20 3.34 -12.97
CA ASP A 224 23.20 3.36 -14.04
C ASP A 224 24.11 2.11 -14.01
N ASN A 225 23.88 1.16 -13.08
CA ASN A 225 24.67 -0.06 -13.01
C ASN A 225 24.33 -1.00 -14.19
N PRO A 226 25.27 -1.30 -15.10
CA PRO A 226 25.00 -2.20 -16.22
C PRO A 226 24.91 -3.69 -15.81
N ASN A 227 25.26 -4.02 -14.58
CA ASN A 227 25.26 -5.39 -14.06
C ASN A 227 24.43 -5.48 -12.77
N PRO A 228 23.09 -5.51 -12.87
CA PRO A 228 22.23 -5.70 -11.71
C PRO A 228 22.49 -7.07 -11.07
N ASN A 229 22.27 -7.16 -9.75
CA ASN A 229 22.30 -8.38 -8.96
C ASN A 229 20.85 -8.90 -8.79
N PRO A 230 20.45 -9.97 -9.50
CA PRO A 230 19.07 -10.47 -9.44
C PRO A 230 18.60 -10.85 -8.03
N SER A 231 19.52 -11.23 -7.14
CA SER A 231 19.20 -11.62 -5.75
C SER A 231 19.09 -10.44 -4.79
N SER A 232 19.44 -9.22 -5.22
CA SER A 232 19.48 -8.03 -4.37
C SER A 232 18.12 -7.70 -3.78
N LEU A 233 17.09 -7.62 -4.63
CA LEU A 233 15.70 -7.31 -4.22
C LEU A 233 15.18 -8.30 -3.17
N VAL A 234 15.21 -9.61 -3.45
CA VAL A 234 14.75 -10.61 -2.47
C VAL A 234 15.55 -10.56 -1.17
N THR A 235 16.85 -10.27 -1.23
CA THR A 235 17.70 -10.15 -0.04
C THR A 235 17.26 -8.98 0.84
N VAL A 236 17.17 -7.78 0.27
CA VAL A 236 16.79 -6.58 1.04
C VAL A 236 15.34 -6.67 1.53
N THR A 237 14.39 -7.15 0.73
CA THR A 237 12.99 -7.27 1.17
C THR A 237 12.80 -8.31 2.27
N THR A 238 13.55 -9.42 2.23
CA THR A 238 13.55 -10.41 3.32
C THR A 238 14.04 -9.78 4.62
N ILE A 239 15.11 -8.98 4.56
CA ILE A 239 15.67 -8.29 5.72
C ILE A 239 14.71 -7.21 6.23
N MET A 240 14.06 -6.45 5.33
CA MET A 240 13.02 -5.49 5.69
C MET A 240 11.88 -6.16 6.45
N LYS A 241 11.37 -7.32 6.00
CA LYS A 241 10.33 -8.08 6.71
C LYS A 241 10.79 -8.58 8.08
N GLN A 242 12.06 -8.91 8.25
CA GLN A 242 12.61 -9.28 9.57
C GLN A 242 12.70 -8.08 10.52
N LEU A 243 13.10 -6.91 10.03
CA LEU A 243 13.26 -5.69 10.84
C LEU A 243 11.94 -4.97 11.10
N MET A 244 10.98 -5.10 10.18
CA MET A 244 9.71 -4.37 10.15
C MET A 244 8.57 -5.30 9.66
N PRO A 245 8.17 -6.30 10.46
CA PRO A 245 7.21 -7.32 10.01
C PRO A 245 5.81 -6.78 9.69
N ASP A 246 5.43 -5.66 10.31
CA ASP A 246 4.08 -5.10 10.24
C ASP A 246 3.91 -3.99 9.18
N ILE A 247 4.95 -3.70 8.38
CA ILE A 247 4.86 -2.69 7.32
C ILE A 247 4.40 -3.26 5.99
N ILE A 248 3.84 -2.39 5.17
CA ILE A 248 3.67 -2.65 3.74
C ILE A 248 5.03 -2.54 3.05
N ILE A 249 5.33 -3.53 2.22
CA ILE A 249 6.38 -3.44 1.21
C ILE A 249 5.67 -3.57 -0.12
N SER A 250 5.59 -2.49 -0.88
CA SER A 250 5.02 -2.52 -2.23
C SER A 250 6.10 -2.28 -3.27
N LYS A 251 5.79 -2.59 -4.52
CA LYS A 251 6.71 -2.39 -5.63
C LYS A 251 5.98 -1.97 -6.91
N ALA A 252 6.56 -1.00 -7.61
CA ALA A 252 6.29 -0.72 -9.01
C ALA A 252 6.77 -1.90 -9.87
N LEU A 253 5.86 -2.52 -10.61
CA LEU A 253 6.10 -3.71 -11.45
C LEU A 253 6.06 -3.34 -12.93
N PHE A 254 7.08 -3.73 -13.69
CA PHE A 254 7.22 -3.41 -15.11
C PHE A 254 8.27 -4.33 -15.77
N ASP A 255 7.87 -5.40 -16.44
CA ASP A 255 8.79 -6.32 -17.17
C ASP A 255 10.03 -6.80 -16.37
N ASP A 256 9.90 -6.87 -15.04
CA ASP A 256 10.99 -7.05 -14.08
C ASP A 256 11.02 -8.49 -13.49
N TYR A 257 10.45 -9.42 -14.24
CA TYR A 257 10.20 -10.81 -13.87
C TYR A 257 11.45 -11.57 -13.38
N GLN A 258 12.63 -11.18 -13.87
CA GLN A 258 13.91 -11.79 -13.49
C GLN A 258 14.18 -11.74 -11.97
N TYR A 259 13.63 -10.75 -11.26
CA TYR A 259 13.84 -10.56 -9.83
C TYR A 259 12.91 -11.40 -8.93
N PHE A 260 11.93 -12.10 -9.52
CA PHE A 260 10.97 -12.91 -8.77
C PHE A 260 11.42 -14.36 -8.56
N THR A 261 12.36 -14.85 -9.37
CA THR A 261 12.87 -16.23 -9.30
C THR A 261 13.95 -16.48 -8.25
N PRO A 262 14.84 -15.51 -7.93
CA PRO A 262 15.89 -15.72 -6.92
C PRO A 262 15.31 -15.96 -5.52
N LYS A 263 16.08 -16.67 -4.71
CA LYS A 263 15.71 -16.99 -3.33
C LYS A 263 16.77 -16.52 -2.35
N TYR A 264 16.32 -15.99 -1.23
CA TYR A 264 17.15 -15.69 -0.07
C TYR A 264 16.42 -16.16 1.19
N ASN A 265 17.10 -16.94 2.05
CA ASN A 265 16.49 -17.56 3.23
C ASN A 265 15.15 -18.28 2.96
N ASN A 266 15.08 -19.02 1.84
CA ASN A 266 13.90 -19.74 1.36
C ASN A 266 12.68 -18.87 1.01
N GLN A 267 12.82 -17.55 0.95
CA GLN A 267 11.82 -16.61 0.47
C GLN A 267 12.14 -16.18 -0.96
N THR A 268 11.10 -15.91 -1.75
CA THR A 268 11.16 -15.20 -3.04
C THR A 268 10.82 -13.72 -2.84
N LEU A 269 10.95 -12.90 -3.90
CA LEU A 269 10.46 -11.53 -3.85
C LEU A 269 8.93 -11.49 -3.62
N ALA A 270 8.18 -12.36 -4.31
CA ALA A 270 6.73 -12.45 -4.15
C ALA A 270 6.30 -12.76 -2.70
N ASP A 271 7.04 -13.62 -1.99
CA ASP A 271 6.74 -13.94 -0.59
C ASP A 271 6.93 -12.72 0.35
N ASN A 272 7.77 -11.77 -0.04
CA ASN A 272 8.11 -10.60 0.77
C ASN A 272 7.28 -9.36 0.44
N LEU A 273 6.75 -9.24 -0.78
CA LEU A 273 5.90 -8.11 -1.15
C LEU A 273 4.52 -8.23 -0.51
N THR A 274 4.03 -7.13 0.06
CA THR A 274 2.63 -7.02 0.48
C THR A 274 1.73 -6.74 -0.72
N TYR A 275 2.18 -5.89 -1.65
CA TYR A 275 1.46 -5.53 -2.87
C TYR A 275 2.40 -5.30 -4.04
N GLY A 276 1.87 -5.43 -5.26
CA GLY A 276 2.53 -4.99 -6.49
C GLY A 276 1.61 -4.09 -7.32
N TRP A 277 2.14 -2.98 -7.79
CA TRP A 277 1.43 -2.06 -8.69
C TRP A 277 2.00 -2.24 -10.09
N GLU A 278 1.23 -2.77 -11.03
CA GLU A 278 1.71 -2.97 -12.39
C GLU A 278 1.63 -1.66 -13.20
N MET A 279 2.78 -1.17 -13.65
CA MET A 279 3.01 0.21 -14.07
C MET A 279 3.46 0.36 -15.53
N SER A 280 3.37 -0.69 -16.37
CA SER A 280 3.71 -0.55 -17.80
C SER A 280 2.77 0.39 -18.60
N TYR A 281 1.62 0.76 -18.02
CA TYR A 281 0.59 1.70 -18.51
C TYR A 281 0.06 1.46 -19.94
N GLY A 282 -1.11 2.03 -20.26
CA GLY A 282 -1.73 2.01 -21.59
C GLY A 282 -2.23 0.66 -22.12
N GLY A 283 -1.61 -0.46 -21.76
CA GLY A 283 -2.05 -1.80 -22.11
C GLY A 283 -3.18 -2.30 -21.21
N ALA A 284 -4.03 -3.17 -21.78
CA ALA A 284 -5.10 -3.83 -21.03
C ALA A 284 -4.53 -4.74 -19.92
N PRO A 285 -5.15 -4.80 -18.73
CA PRO A 285 -4.65 -5.51 -17.56
C PRO A 285 -4.45 -7.01 -17.81
N LYS A 286 -5.27 -7.62 -18.67
CA LYS A 286 -5.20 -9.04 -19.05
C LYS A 286 -3.89 -9.46 -19.71
N TYR A 287 -3.07 -8.52 -20.18
CA TYR A 287 -1.77 -8.79 -20.79
C TYR A 287 -0.58 -8.36 -19.92
N ARG A 288 -0.86 -7.78 -18.74
CA ARG A 288 0.15 -7.16 -17.87
C ARG A 288 0.25 -7.91 -16.53
N LEU A 289 -0.90 -8.18 -15.91
CA LEU A 289 -0.98 -8.72 -14.56
C LEU A 289 -0.81 -10.25 -14.45
N PRO A 290 -1.32 -11.09 -15.36
CA PRO A 290 -1.27 -12.55 -15.19
C PRO A 290 0.14 -13.10 -15.02
N ASP A 291 1.16 -12.50 -15.63
CA ASP A 291 2.53 -13.00 -15.55
C ASP A 291 3.05 -12.98 -14.10
N TYR A 292 2.73 -11.94 -13.32
CA TYR A 292 3.12 -11.87 -11.91
C TYR A 292 2.44 -12.93 -11.03
N THR A 293 1.24 -13.37 -11.39
CA THR A 293 0.58 -14.48 -10.68
C THR A 293 1.32 -15.81 -10.90
N THR A 294 1.90 -16.01 -12.09
CA THR A 294 2.74 -17.20 -12.37
C THR A 294 4.07 -17.16 -11.61
N LEU A 295 4.49 -15.97 -11.17
CA LEU A 295 5.71 -15.72 -10.39
C LEU A 295 5.49 -15.75 -8.87
N GLY A 296 4.28 -16.11 -8.42
CA GLY A 296 3.97 -16.34 -7.01
C GLY A 296 3.22 -15.21 -6.31
N MET A 297 2.96 -14.08 -6.97
CA MET A 297 2.07 -13.05 -6.42
C MET A 297 0.63 -13.56 -6.39
N ALA A 298 -0.10 -13.26 -5.32
CA ALA A 298 -1.53 -13.54 -5.27
C ALA A 298 -2.32 -12.47 -6.04
N THR A 299 -3.45 -12.85 -6.63
CA THR A 299 -4.25 -11.92 -7.43
C THR A 299 -4.76 -10.72 -6.61
N ASP A 300 -5.12 -10.98 -5.35
CA ASP A 300 -5.58 -10.00 -4.36
C ASP A 300 -4.43 -9.17 -3.72
N THR A 301 -3.22 -9.27 -4.28
CA THR A 301 -2.11 -8.37 -3.95
C THR A 301 -1.63 -7.54 -5.14
N LEU A 302 -2.31 -7.65 -6.29
CA LEU A 302 -1.92 -6.99 -7.52
C LEU A 302 -2.93 -5.91 -7.95
N VAL A 303 -2.42 -4.71 -8.22
CA VAL A 303 -3.19 -3.52 -8.62
C VAL A 303 -2.74 -3.06 -9.99
N CYS A 304 -3.68 -2.65 -10.85
CA CYS A 304 -3.35 -2.14 -12.19
C CYS A 304 -3.07 -0.64 -12.17
N GLY A 305 -1.92 -0.23 -12.69
CA GLY A 305 -1.56 1.17 -12.90
C GLY A 305 -2.14 1.76 -14.18
N PHE A 306 -2.58 3.00 -14.06
CA PHE A 306 -3.09 3.87 -15.13
C PHE A 306 -2.38 5.22 -15.08
N TRP A 307 -2.24 5.87 -16.24
CA TRP A 307 -1.65 7.21 -16.34
C TRP A 307 -2.26 7.96 -17.51
N SER A 308 -2.63 9.23 -17.33
CA SER A 308 -3.23 10.03 -18.41
C SER A 308 -2.25 10.34 -19.55
N GLY A 309 -0.93 10.27 -19.30
CA GLY A 309 0.08 10.40 -20.35
C GLY A 309 0.21 9.18 -21.27
N GLN A 310 -0.25 8.01 -20.82
CA GLN A 310 -0.31 6.77 -21.59
C GLN A 310 -1.64 6.06 -21.27
N PRO A 311 -2.78 6.60 -21.78
CA PRO A 311 -4.10 6.20 -21.35
C PRO A 311 -4.45 4.81 -21.85
N SER A 312 -5.23 4.07 -21.04
CA SER A 312 -5.91 2.87 -21.52
C SER A 312 -6.95 3.24 -22.59
N PRO A 313 -7.09 2.43 -23.67
CA PRO A 313 -8.17 2.58 -24.64
C PRO A 313 -9.58 2.38 -24.06
N SER A 314 -9.73 1.64 -22.96
CA SER A 314 -11.05 1.25 -22.40
C SER A 314 -10.98 1.04 -20.88
N PRO A 315 -10.74 2.11 -20.08
CA PRO A 315 -10.51 1.99 -18.64
C PRO A 315 -11.68 1.36 -17.86
N ALA A 316 -12.93 1.58 -18.29
CA ALA A 316 -14.10 0.98 -17.64
C ALA A 316 -14.15 -0.55 -17.85
N ASP A 317 -13.80 -1.04 -19.05
CA ASP A 317 -13.71 -2.47 -19.34
C ASP A 317 -12.54 -3.10 -18.56
N ASP A 318 -11.43 -2.38 -18.43
CA ASP A 318 -10.29 -2.81 -17.62
C ASP A 318 -10.69 -2.97 -16.14
N VAL A 319 -11.40 -2.00 -15.57
CA VAL A 319 -11.95 -2.09 -14.20
C VAL A 319 -12.91 -3.27 -14.04
N SER A 320 -13.80 -3.48 -15.01
CA SER A 320 -14.72 -4.62 -14.99
C SER A 320 -13.96 -5.96 -15.00
N TRP A 321 -12.90 -6.06 -15.82
CA TRP A 321 -12.06 -7.25 -15.89
C TRP A 321 -11.29 -7.47 -14.59
N LEU A 322 -10.70 -6.44 -13.99
CA LEU A 322 -9.97 -6.52 -12.72
C LEU A 322 -10.87 -7.09 -11.61
N LYS A 323 -12.07 -6.52 -11.45
CA LYS A 323 -13.06 -6.97 -10.47
C LYS A 323 -13.47 -8.43 -10.68
N THR A 324 -13.79 -8.78 -11.92
CA THR A 324 -14.24 -10.15 -12.27
C THR A 324 -13.17 -11.19 -11.99
N ASN A 325 -11.89 -10.83 -12.14
CA ASN A 325 -10.77 -11.74 -11.96
C ASN A 325 -10.15 -11.66 -10.56
N GLY A 326 -10.70 -10.86 -9.64
CA GLY A 326 -10.24 -10.80 -8.24
C GLY A 326 -8.95 -10.02 -8.03
N TYR A 327 -8.62 -9.08 -8.92
CA TYR A 327 -7.51 -8.16 -8.73
C TYR A 327 -7.85 -7.06 -7.74
N GLU A 328 -6.82 -6.53 -7.10
CA GLU A 328 -6.96 -5.78 -5.88
C GLU A 328 -7.33 -4.32 -6.09
N GLY A 329 -7.19 -3.76 -7.29
CA GLY A 329 -7.63 -2.39 -7.52
C GLY A 329 -7.02 -1.65 -8.70
N VAL A 330 -7.04 -0.33 -8.57
CA VAL A 330 -6.50 0.63 -9.53
C VAL A 330 -5.48 1.57 -8.90
N MET A 331 -4.46 1.94 -9.67
CA MET A 331 -3.44 2.91 -9.27
C MET A 331 -3.34 4.01 -10.33
N VAL A 332 -3.12 5.25 -9.92
CA VAL A 332 -2.79 6.35 -10.85
C VAL A 332 -1.47 7.04 -10.50
N TYR A 333 -0.64 7.25 -11.52
CA TYR A 333 0.60 8.04 -11.44
C TYR A 333 0.37 9.54 -11.59
N ALA A 334 1.25 10.32 -10.96
CA ALA A 334 1.27 11.78 -11.01
C ALA A 334 -0.06 12.43 -10.61
N PHE A 335 -0.58 12.04 -9.44
CA PHE A 335 -1.82 12.55 -8.83
C PHE A 335 -1.75 14.04 -8.38
N GLN A 336 -0.70 14.77 -8.76
CA GLN A 336 -0.67 16.23 -8.71
C GLN A 336 -1.34 16.88 -9.93
N GLU A 337 -1.46 16.15 -11.04
CA GLU A 337 -2.02 16.67 -12.29
C GLU A 337 -3.52 16.44 -12.36
N GLN A 338 -4.28 17.47 -12.77
CA GLN A 338 -5.75 17.40 -12.81
C GLN A 338 -6.26 16.23 -13.69
N SER A 339 -5.58 15.95 -14.82
CA SER A 339 -5.97 14.83 -15.69
C SER A 339 -5.83 13.46 -15.01
N ASN A 340 -4.85 13.29 -14.11
CA ASN A 340 -4.65 12.06 -13.35
C ASN A 340 -5.63 11.99 -12.16
N ILE A 341 -5.95 13.12 -11.55
CA ILE A 341 -7.00 13.21 -10.53
C ILE A 341 -8.36 12.78 -11.13
N ASP A 342 -8.71 13.31 -12.30
CA ASP A 342 -9.96 12.99 -12.99
C ASP A 342 -9.99 11.52 -13.45
N LEU A 343 -8.84 10.99 -13.90
CA LEU A 343 -8.69 9.58 -14.24
C LEU A 343 -8.94 8.67 -13.04
N LEU A 344 -8.30 8.93 -11.89
CA LEU A 344 -8.53 8.11 -10.69
C LEU A 344 -10.00 8.20 -10.26
N GLY A 345 -10.60 9.38 -10.33
CA GLY A 345 -12.03 9.54 -10.03
C GLY A 345 -12.96 8.76 -10.95
N SER A 346 -12.62 8.68 -12.23
CA SER A 346 -13.37 7.86 -13.19
C SER A 346 -13.23 6.37 -12.85
N LEU A 347 -12.01 5.89 -12.62
CA LEU A 347 -11.74 4.50 -12.24
C LEU A 347 -12.42 4.11 -10.91
N VAL A 348 -12.45 5.02 -9.93
CA VAL A 348 -13.14 4.83 -8.65
C VAL A 348 -14.65 4.68 -8.85
N ASN A 349 -15.25 5.50 -9.72
CA ASN A 349 -16.67 5.41 -10.06
C ASN A 349 -16.98 4.15 -10.87
N ASP A 350 -16.13 3.75 -11.83
CA ASP A 350 -16.29 2.50 -12.58
C ASP A 350 -16.27 1.29 -11.64
N TRP A 351 -15.46 1.36 -10.58
CA TRP A 351 -15.35 0.28 -9.60
C TRP A 351 -16.53 0.24 -8.61
N ASN A 352 -16.98 1.39 -8.10
CA ASN A 352 -17.93 1.46 -6.98
C ASN A 352 -19.32 1.96 -7.36
N GLY A 353 -19.51 2.37 -8.61
CA GLY A 353 -20.68 3.11 -9.08
C GLY A 353 -20.50 4.62 -8.95
N ASN A 354 -21.32 5.36 -9.71
CA ASN A 354 -21.28 6.81 -9.77
C ASN A 354 -21.52 7.48 -8.41
N GLY A 355 -20.84 8.61 -8.18
CA GLY A 355 -20.99 9.42 -6.96
C GLY A 355 -20.00 9.06 -5.86
N ASN A 356 -19.00 8.23 -6.15
CA ASN A 356 -17.96 7.81 -5.20
C ASN A 356 -16.65 8.59 -5.34
N TRP A 357 -16.68 9.71 -6.07
CA TRP A 357 -15.56 10.63 -6.19
C TRP A 357 -16.03 12.07 -6.02
N ASN A 358 -15.92 12.57 -4.78
CA ASN A 358 -16.42 13.90 -4.42
C ASN A 358 -15.30 14.74 -3.83
N LYS A 359 -15.03 15.92 -4.39
CA LYS A 359 -14.03 16.85 -3.85
C LYS A 359 -14.61 17.59 -2.64
N THR A 360 -13.92 17.50 -1.51
CA THR A 360 -14.24 18.24 -0.29
C THR A 360 -14.10 19.75 -0.54
N PRO A 361 -15.10 20.58 -0.17
CA PRO A 361 -15.01 22.03 -0.32
C PRO A 361 -13.79 22.62 0.38
N ASN A 362 -13.13 23.60 -0.24
CA ASN A 362 -11.96 24.31 0.30
C ASN A 362 -10.74 23.42 0.61
N CYS A 363 -10.66 22.23 0.01
CA CYS A 363 -9.48 21.39 0.09
C CYS A 363 -8.38 21.90 -0.88
N PRO A 364 -7.10 21.87 -0.48
CA PRO A 364 -5.98 22.45 -1.23
C PRO A 364 -5.81 21.93 -2.67
#